data_AF-A0A0Q9YC69-F1
#
_entry.id   AF-A0A0Q9YC69-F1
#
_cell.length_a   1.000
_cell.length_b   1.000
_cell.length_c   1.000
_cell.angle_alpha   90.00
_cell.angle_beta   90.00
_cell.angle_gamma   90.00
#
_symmetry.space_group_name_H-M   'P 1'
#
loop_
_entity.id
_entity.type
_entity.pdbx_description
1 polymer ?
#
loop_
_entity_poly.entity_id
_entity_poly.type
_entity_poly.pdbx_seq_one_letter_code
_entity_poly.pdbx_strand_id
1 'polypeptide(L)'
;MMYFQIIFLLFIFLFQSNVLAAEITNNFEGKWIGVEVMGCDPKTAARVRSIIPINEGELFSSANSDEYKKWCDVIRSEFENNKVTCSFIGYDGGKFYYDVEFIKKNNDYLFREIPKSIRNNVKINSELLDFYNKFDTLYCSKVSSGIFSLENFDKGYLDFDDPELHALAEPLSKLARPNSQNLLDVIEYSNDAELRALAARLLSWSQSPEIVQYIIDREFLNDPNAFVRNDVARTLSIYLEHMAGGALKDIVLEKGVNAFCKQAALPSHADRNKALYSLNAIVSKNPNAINVIDQNCMATLNEIAETSILPNAGGIAKEILKNIDINKA
;
A
#
# COMPACT_ATOMS: atom_id res chain seq x y z
N MET A 1 27.10 20.21 -25.25
CA MET A 1 27.04 20.25 -23.78
C MET A 1 25.64 20.70 -23.42
N MET A 2 24.71 19.74 -23.33
CA MET A 2 23.27 20.00 -23.25
C MET A 2 22.85 19.82 -21.79
N TYR A 3 22.39 20.90 -21.16
CA TYR A 3 21.82 20.88 -19.83
C TYR A 3 20.52 20.04 -19.86
N PHE A 4 20.53 18.88 -19.22
CA PHE A 4 19.29 18.16 -18.91
C PHE A 4 18.63 18.87 -17.72
N GLN A 5 17.50 19.52 -17.97
CA GLN A 5 16.69 20.12 -16.94
C GLN A 5 16.04 19.03 -16.07
N ILE A 6 16.13 19.28 -14.77
CA ILE A 6 15.59 18.53 -13.64
C ILE A 6 14.08 18.33 -13.83
N ILE A 7 13.62 17.08 -13.85
CA ILE A 7 12.20 16.75 -13.67
C ILE A 7 12.02 16.27 -12.23
N PHE A 8 11.42 17.15 -11.44
CA PHE A 8 11.06 17.01 -10.04
C PHE A 8 9.89 16.03 -9.92
N LEU A 9 10.06 14.95 -9.13
CA LEU A 9 9.05 13.90 -8.97
C LEU A 9 7.92 14.39 -8.05
N LEU A 10 6.81 14.80 -8.68
CA LEU A 10 5.47 14.95 -8.12
C LEU A 10 4.86 13.57 -7.89
N PHE A 11 4.56 13.15 -6.66
CA PHE A 11 3.59 12.05 -6.48
C PHE A 11 2.80 12.11 -5.19
N ILE A 12 1.50 12.33 -5.36
CA ILE A 12 0.47 11.84 -4.47
C ILE A 12 0.44 10.31 -4.65
N PHE A 13 1.19 9.59 -3.81
CA PHE A 13 1.33 8.12 -3.81
C PHE A 13 0.05 7.39 -3.34
N LEU A 14 -1.10 7.75 -3.87
CA LEU A 14 -2.35 7.18 -3.39
C LEU A 14 -2.55 5.72 -3.84
N PHE A 15 -2.02 5.30 -5.00
CA PHE A 15 -2.37 3.96 -5.51
C PHE A 15 -1.34 3.23 -6.38
N GLN A 16 -0.20 3.81 -6.77
CA GLN A 16 0.74 3.10 -7.66
C GLN A 16 1.40 1.88 -6.99
N SER A 17 1.13 0.69 -7.54
CA SER A 17 1.68 -0.61 -7.12
C SER A 17 2.99 -0.97 -7.82
N ASN A 18 3.45 -0.11 -8.72
CA ASN A 18 4.80 -0.11 -9.22
C ASN A 18 5.50 1.08 -8.59
N VAL A 19 6.07 0.89 -7.39
CA VAL A 19 7.43 1.42 -7.22
C VAL A 19 8.21 0.65 -8.26
N LEU A 20 8.23 1.17 -9.49
CA LEU A 20 9.41 1.05 -10.30
C LEU A 20 10.51 1.47 -9.33
N ALA A 21 11.22 0.48 -8.81
CA ALA A 21 12.66 0.55 -8.83
C ALA A 21 13.03 0.80 -10.29
N ALA A 22 12.72 2.01 -10.79
CA ALA A 22 13.54 2.64 -11.78
C ALA A 22 14.90 2.43 -11.16
N GLU A 23 15.78 1.71 -11.87
CA GLU A 23 17.19 1.84 -11.57
C GLU A 23 17.40 3.34 -11.50
N ILE A 24 17.57 3.84 -10.27
CA ILE A 24 17.76 5.26 -10.03
C ILE A 24 19.21 5.47 -10.45
N THR A 25 19.39 5.51 -11.77
CA THR A 25 20.66 5.63 -12.47
C THR A 25 21.21 7.05 -12.35
N ASN A 26 20.44 7.96 -11.75
CA ASN A 26 20.82 9.33 -11.50
C ASN A 26 20.86 9.60 -10.00
N ASN A 27 21.96 10.20 -9.54
CA ASN A 27 22.05 10.81 -8.21
C ASN A 27 20.88 11.78 -8.05
N PHE A 28 19.93 11.46 -7.17
CA PHE A 28 18.85 12.37 -6.83
C PHE A 28 19.13 13.01 -5.48
N GLU A 29 18.74 14.27 -5.38
CA GLU A 29 18.88 15.07 -4.19
C GLU A 29 17.51 15.60 -3.78
N GLY A 30 17.34 15.80 -2.48
CA GLY A 30 16.12 16.41 -1.96
C GLY A 30 16.25 16.81 -0.51
N LYS A 31 15.18 17.38 0.04
CA LYS A 31 15.17 17.86 1.41
C LYS A 31 14.83 16.72 2.37
N TRP A 32 15.69 16.45 3.34
CA TRP A 32 15.38 15.52 4.41
C TRP A 32 14.25 16.05 5.30
N ILE A 33 13.26 15.22 5.60
CA ILE A 33 12.15 15.58 6.49
C ILE A 33 12.14 14.79 7.81
N GLY A 34 13.05 13.83 7.97
CA GLY A 34 13.22 13.10 9.22
C GLY A 34 13.21 11.59 9.07
N VAL A 35 12.97 10.93 10.21
CA VAL A 35 12.97 9.48 10.35
C VAL A 35 11.63 9.01 10.92
N GLU A 36 10.92 8.25 10.10
CA GLU A 36 9.72 7.52 10.50
C GLU A 36 10.16 6.20 11.15
N VAL A 37 9.70 5.95 12.39
CA VAL A 37 10.04 4.72 13.11
C VAL A 37 8.76 4.07 13.58
N MET A 38 8.58 2.79 13.27
CA MET A 38 7.35 2.05 13.55
C MET A 38 7.62 0.68 14.15
N GLY A 39 6.65 0.15 14.88
CA GLY A 39 6.71 -1.21 15.44
C GLY A 39 7.53 -1.33 16.73
N CYS A 40 7.89 -0.21 17.36
CA CYS A 40 8.62 -0.17 18.61
C CYS A 40 8.04 0.87 19.58
N ASP A 41 8.46 0.81 20.84
CA ASP A 41 8.06 1.80 21.85
C ASP A 41 8.73 3.18 21.62
N PRO A 42 8.19 4.27 22.20
CA PRO A 42 8.73 5.62 21.99
C PRO A 42 10.20 5.82 22.39
N LYS A 43 10.72 5.07 23.38
CA LYS A 43 12.13 5.19 23.78
C LYS A 43 13.02 4.57 22.72
N THR A 44 12.65 3.40 22.20
CA THR A 44 13.33 2.76 21.07
C THR A 44 13.30 3.66 19.83
N ALA A 45 12.15 4.27 19.52
CA ALA A 45 12.03 5.20 18.39
C ALA A 45 12.95 6.42 18.54
N ALA A 46 12.99 7.04 19.73
CA ALA A 46 13.91 8.14 20.02
C ALA A 46 15.39 7.72 19.88
N ARG A 47 15.73 6.50 20.32
CA ARG A 47 17.08 5.95 20.17
C ARG A 47 17.46 5.76 18.71
N VAL A 48 16.58 5.19 17.88
CA VAL A 48 16.79 5.06 16.43
C VAL A 48 17.04 6.41 15.78
N ARG A 49 16.23 7.42 16.10
CA ARG A 49 16.40 8.79 15.59
C ARG A 49 17.75 9.38 15.97
N SER A 50 18.28 9.05 17.15
CA SER A 50 19.60 9.51 17.60
C SER A 50 20.79 8.88 16.86
N ILE A 51 20.59 7.74 16.18
CA ILE A 51 21.64 7.05 15.40
C ILE A 51 21.86 7.74 14.05
N ILE A 52 20.85 8.41 13.52
CA ILE A 52 20.85 8.98 12.17
C ILE A 52 21.30 10.45 12.26
N PRO A 53 22.49 10.80 11.71
CA PRO A 53 23.12 12.10 11.93
C PRO A 53 22.64 13.20 10.98
N ILE A 54 21.51 13.01 10.28
CA ILE A 54 20.94 14.02 9.37
C ILE A 54 19.78 14.74 10.06
N ASN A 55 19.86 16.07 10.09
CA ASN A 55 18.82 16.93 10.64
C ASN A 55 17.73 17.24 9.61
N GLU A 56 16.51 17.51 10.10
CA GLU A 56 15.42 17.98 9.25
C GLU A 56 15.86 19.23 8.45
N GLY A 57 15.64 19.17 7.15
CA GLY A 57 15.96 20.22 6.19
C GLY A 57 17.32 20.16 5.55
N GLU A 58 18.21 19.26 6.00
CA GLU A 58 19.47 18.98 5.32
C GLU A 58 19.26 18.26 3.98
N LEU A 59 20.31 18.26 3.15
CA LEU A 59 20.29 17.64 1.84
C LEU A 59 20.39 16.11 1.97
N PHE A 60 19.38 15.42 1.48
CA PHE A 60 19.44 14.00 1.16
C PHE A 60 20.08 13.82 -0.22
N SER A 61 20.94 12.82 -0.38
CA SER A 61 21.51 12.45 -1.69
C SER A 61 21.60 10.93 -1.82
N SER A 62 21.05 10.38 -2.90
CA SER A 62 21.14 8.94 -3.17
C SER A 62 22.56 8.45 -3.44
N ALA A 63 23.47 9.37 -3.78
CA ALA A 63 24.89 9.07 -3.88
C ALA A 63 25.48 8.55 -2.55
N ASN A 64 24.86 8.91 -1.42
CA ASN A 64 25.29 8.50 -0.08
C ASN A 64 24.63 7.19 0.40
N SER A 65 24.06 6.39 -0.52
CA SER A 65 23.32 5.16 -0.16
C SER A 65 24.10 4.15 0.70
N ASP A 66 25.43 4.14 0.62
CA ASP A 66 26.26 3.26 1.44
C ASP A 66 26.41 3.74 2.88
N GLU A 67 26.37 5.05 3.12
CA GLU A 67 26.32 5.60 4.48
C GLU A 67 25.01 5.22 5.16
N TYR A 68 23.92 5.33 4.40
CA TYR A 68 22.59 4.98 4.83
C TYR A 68 22.42 3.52 5.24
N LYS A 69 22.99 2.59 4.45
CA LYS A 69 23.03 1.16 4.81
C LYS A 69 23.72 0.96 6.17
N LYS A 70 24.82 1.67 6.44
CA LYS A 70 25.54 1.57 7.72
C LYS A 70 24.64 1.97 8.90
N TRP A 71 23.81 3.00 8.77
CA TRP A 71 22.86 3.35 9.84
C TRP A 71 21.87 2.22 10.11
N CYS A 72 21.32 1.60 9.06
CA CYS A 72 20.44 0.44 9.22
C CYS A 72 21.15 -0.73 9.91
N ASP A 73 22.42 -0.97 9.57
CA ASP A 73 23.20 -2.06 10.17
C ASP A 73 23.49 -1.80 11.66
N VAL A 74 23.78 -0.56 12.04
CA VAL A 74 23.89 -0.16 13.46
C VAL A 74 22.57 -0.40 14.19
N ILE A 75 21.45 0.01 13.62
CA ILE A 75 20.11 -0.21 14.21
C ILE A 75 19.84 -1.71 14.35
N ARG A 76 20.11 -2.52 13.32
CA ARG A 76 19.94 -3.99 13.37
C ARG A 76 20.78 -4.64 14.46
N SER A 77 22.02 -4.20 14.62
CA SER A 77 22.94 -4.71 15.64
C SER A 77 22.53 -4.29 17.05
N GLU A 78 21.95 -3.11 17.25
CA GLU A 78 21.48 -2.67 18.57
C GLU A 78 20.19 -3.40 18.99
N PHE A 79 19.34 -3.76 18.01
CA PHE A 79 18.02 -4.34 18.24
C PHE A 79 17.86 -5.77 17.69
N GLU A 80 18.82 -6.64 17.96
CA GLU A 80 18.94 -7.99 17.36
C GLU A 80 17.71 -8.91 17.58
N ASN A 81 16.88 -8.64 18.59
CA ASN A 81 15.65 -9.40 18.85
C ASN A 81 14.51 -9.04 17.88
N ASN A 82 14.70 -8.03 17.04
CA ASN A 82 13.74 -7.59 16.03
C ASN A 82 14.29 -7.85 14.63
N LYS A 83 13.37 -8.07 13.69
CA LYS A 83 13.65 -7.90 12.26
C LYS A 83 13.47 -6.42 11.96
N VAL A 84 14.55 -5.78 11.48
CA VAL A 84 14.55 -4.35 11.13
C VAL A 84 14.74 -4.20 9.63
N THR A 85 13.77 -3.54 8.99
CA THR A 85 13.84 -3.07 7.60
C THR A 85 14.01 -1.56 7.59
N CYS A 86 14.84 -1.07 6.68
CA CYS A 86 15.00 0.36 6.47
C CYS A 86 14.89 0.70 4.99
N SER A 87 14.26 1.82 4.66
CA SER A 87 14.11 2.28 3.28
C SER A 87 14.10 3.81 3.21
N PHE A 88 14.42 4.36 2.03
CA PHE A 88 14.23 5.78 1.75
C PHE A 88 13.01 5.95 0.88
N ILE A 89 12.17 6.88 1.27
CA ILE A 89 10.92 7.11 0.56
C ILE A 89 10.85 8.59 0.19
N GLY A 90 10.57 8.81 -1.10
CA GLY A 90 10.29 10.13 -1.63
C GLY A 90 8.91 10.60 -1.21
N TYR A 91 8.83 11.85 -0.79
CA TYR A 91 7.63 12.57 -0.42
C TYR A 91 7.53 13.84 -1.26
N ASP A 92 6.31 14.35 -1.41
CA ASP A 92 5.97 15.48 -2.28
C ASP A 92 6.93 16.68 -2.13
N GLY A 93 7.20 17.34 -3.26
CA GLY A 93 8.07 18.51 -3.32
C GLY A 93 9.55 18.20 -3.13
N GLY A 94 10.03 17.03 -3.57
CA GLY A 94 11.44 16.63 -3.47
C GLY A 94 11.90 16.43 -2.02
N LYS A 95 10.99 16.00 -1.15
CA LYS A 95 11.27 15.69 0.25
C LYS A 95 11.56 14.20 0.40
N PHE A 96 12.38 13.84 1.38
CA PHE A 96 12.74 12.44 1.63
C PHE A 96 12.77 12.15 3.12
N TYR A 97 12.28 10.98 3.49
CA TYR A 97 12.41 10.48 4.85
C TYR A 97 13.05 9.10 4.83
N TYR A 98 13.57 8.72 5.99
CA TYR A 98 14.02 7.37 6.23
C TYR A 98 13.01 6.63 7.07
N ASP A 99 12.59 5.51 6.52
CA ASP A 99 11.64 4.61 7.11
C ASP A 99 12.38 3.50 7.84
N VAL A 100 12.03 3.26 9.10
CA VAL A 100 12.59 2.18 9.92
C VAL A 100 11.44 1.39 10.56
N GLU A 101 11.32 0.14 10.13
CA GLU A 101 10.24 -0.76 10.50
C GLU A 101 10.76 -1.86 11.43
N PHE A 102 10.12 -2.03 12.58
CA PHE A 102 10.43 -3.09 13.54
C PHE A 102 9.36 -4.18 13.53
N ILE A 103 9.77 -5.41 13.22
CA ILE A 103 8.92 -6.60 13.36
C ILE A 103 9.54 -7.51 14.41
N LYS A 104 8.79 -7.85 15.47
CA LYS A 104 9.25 -8.82 16.46
C LYS A 104 9.50 -10.17 15.77
N LYS A 105 10.65 -10.80 16.00
CA LYS A 105 11.02 -12.06 15.32
C LYS A 105 10.06 -13.23 15.60
N ASN A 106 9.27 -13.18 16.66
CA ASN A 106 8.32 -14.24 17.04
C ASN A 106 6.87 -13.94 16.60
N ASN A 107 6.64 -12.94 15.76
CA ASN A 107 5.30 -12.51 15.34
C ASN A 107 4.83 -13.22 14.06
N ASP A 108 5.18 -14.49 13.87
CA ASP A 108 4.76 -15.30 12.71
C ASP A 108 3.24 -15.38 12.55
N TYR A 109 2.47 -15.11 13.62
CA TYR A 109 1.01 -15.05 13.62
C TYR A 109 0.41 -13.79 12.96
N LEU A 110 1.23 -12.81 12.53
CA LEU A 110 0.73 -11.60 11.85
C LEU A 110 0.28 -11.88 10.42
N PHE A 111 0.90 -12.86 9.77
CA PHE A 111 0.67 -13.15 8.36
C PHE A 111 -0.02 -14.49 8.18
N ARG A 112 -0.87 -14.59 7.17
CA ARG A 112 -1.51 -15.86 6.81
C ARG A 112 -0.46 -16.86 6.33
N GLU A 113 -0.72 -18.13 6.55
CA GLU A 113 0.09 -19.19 5.93
C GLU A 113 -0.31 -19.36 4.46
N ILE A 114 0.68 -19.54 3.59
CA ILE A 114 0.43 -20.00 2.22
C ILE A 114 0.24 -21.52 2.28
N PRO A 115 -0.92 -22.06 1.88
CA PRO A 115 -1.18 -23.49 1.95
C PRO A 115 -0.13 -24.28 1.17
N LYS A 116 0.50 -25.27 1.82
CA LYS A 116 1.34 -26.27 1.17
C LYS A 116 0.47 -27.26 0.39
N SER A 117 -0.19 -26.79 -0.67
CA SER A 117 -1.19 -27.56 -1.41
C SER A 117 -0.56 -28.31 -2.60
N ILE A 118 -1.30 -29.26 -3.18
CA ILE A 118 -0.93 -29.90 -4.45
C ILE A 118 -1.21 -28.93 -5.64
N ARG A 119 -1.96 -27.84 -5.41
CA ARG A 119 -2.30 -26.83 -6.42
C ARG A 119 -1.20 -25.79 -6.64
N ASN A 120 0.06 -26.02 -6.24
CA ASN A 120 1.14 -25.04 -6.38
C ASN A 120 1.46 -24.58 -7.82
N ASN A 121 0.84 -25.20 -8.82
CA ASN A 121 0.96 -24.85 -10.24
C ASN A 121 -0.22 -24.00 -10.76
N VAL A 122 -1.00 -23.31 -9.89
CA VAL A 122 -2.01 -22.37 -10.38
C VAL A 122 -1.31 -21.28 -11.20
N LYS A 123 -1.87 -20.97 -12.37
CA LYS A 123 -1.39 -19.91 -13.25
C LYS A 123 -2.53 -18.93 -13.52
N ILE A 124 -2.17 -17.68 -13.75
CA ILE A 124 -3.10 -16.70 -14.31
C ILE A 124 -3.46 -17.15 -15.73
N ASN A 125 -4.72 -17.00 -16.11
CA ASN A 125 -5.19 -17.24 -17.48
C ASN A 125 -4.28 -16.50 -18.49
N SER A 126 -3.79 -17.21 -19.51
CA SER A 126 -2.81 -16.68 -20.45
C SER A 126 -3.34 -15.52 -21.29
N GLU A 127 -4.62 -15.56 -21.70
CA GLU A 127 -5.22 -14.47 -22.48
C GLU A 127 -5.30 -13.19 -21.65
N LEU A 128 -5.70 -13.31 -20.38
CA LEU A 128 -5.72 -12.19 -19.44
C LEU A 128 -4.30 -11.64 -19.19
N LEU A 129 -3.33 -12.53 -18.97
CA LEU A 129 -1.94 -12.15 -18.72
C LEU A 129 -1.32 -11.44 -19.93
N ASP A 130 -1.51 -11.99 -21.14
CA ASP A 130 -1.00 -11.39 -22.37
C ASP A 130 -1.62 -10.00 -22.63
N PHE A 131 -2.91 -9.84 -22.32
CA PHE A 131 -3.56 -8.53 -22.42
C PHE A 131 -3.02 -7.55 -21.38
N TYR A 132 -2.85 -7.98 -20.12
CA TYR A 132 -2.26 -7.16 -19.07
C TYR A 132 -0.84 -6.72 -19.44
N ASN A 133 -0.01 -7.59 -20.02
CA ASN A 133 1.35 -7.24 -20.41
C ASN A 133 1.39 -6.10 -21.45
N LYS A 134 0.39 -6.03 -22.35
CA LYS A 134 0.24 -4.89 -23.28
C LYS A 134 -0.11 -3.60 -22.54
N PHE A 135 -1.05 -3.68 -21.60
CA PHE A 135 -1.42 -2.56 -20.75
C PHE A 135 -0.23 -2.06 -19.92
N ASP A 136 0.47 -2.96 -19.23
CA ASP A 136 1.60 -2.65 -18.35
C ASP A 136 2.77 -2.05 -19.12
N THR A 137 3.05 -2.55 -20.33
CA THR A 137 4.06 -1.96 -21.23
C THR A 137 3.73 -0.51 -21.58
N LEU A 138 2.48 -0.22 -21.95
CA LEU A 138 2.04 1.14 -22.27
C LEU A 138 2.11 2.06 -21.03
N TYR A 139 1.61 1.58 -19.89
CA TYR A 139 1.65 2.30 -18.62
C TYR A 139 3.09 2.66 -18.22
N CYS A 140 3.99 1.68 -18.23
CA CYS A 140 5.41 1.88 -17.93
C CYS A 140 6.09 2.84 -18.91
N SER A 141 5.75 2.77 -20.20
CA SER A 141 6.27 3.69 -21.22
C SER A 141 5.83 5.14 -20.97
N LYS A 142 4.57 5.36 -20.57
CA LYS A 142 4.04 6.70 -20.24
C LYS A 142 4.72 7.25 -19.00
N VAL A 143 4.78 6.48 -17.92
CA VAL A 143 5.46 6.85 -16.66
C VAL A 143 6.93 7.19 -16.92
N SER A 144 7.64 6.38 -17.70
CA SER A 144 9.05 6.61 -18.05
C SER A 144 9.25 7.87 -18.89
N SER A 145 8.21 8.33 -19.60
CA SER A 145 8.20 9.56 -20.38
C SER A 145 7.73 10.77 -19.57
N GLY A 146 7.50 10.62 -18.26
CA GLY A 146 6.97 11.67 -17.38
C GLY A 146 5.49 11.97 -17.58
N ILE A 147 4.75 11.08 -18.26
CA ILE A 147 3.31 11.19 -18.43
C ILE A 147 2.65 10.36 -17.32
N PHE A 148 1.91 11.04 -16.45
CA PHE A 148 1.20 10.43 -15.33
C PHE A 148 -0.29 10.58 -15.53
N SER A 149 -1.01 9.50 -15.31
CA SER A 149 -2.45 9.42 -15.50
C SER A 149 -3.14 9.30 -14.15
N LEU A 150 -4.24 10.02 -13.98
CA LEU A 150 -5.10 9.88 -12.83
C LEU A 150 -5.90 8.59 -12.96
N GLU A 151 -5.98 7.86 -11.86
CA GLU A 151 -6.78 6.65 -11.76
C GLU A 151 -8.22 7.02 -11.41
N ASN A 152 -9.17 6.26 -11.95
CA ASN A 152 -10.58 6.37 -11.62
C ASN A 152 -11.19 4.99 -11.42
N PHE A 153 -12.21 4.91 -10.56
CA PHE A 153 -12.92 3.67 -10.25
C PHE A 153 -14.45 3.78 -10.39
N ASP A 154 -14.96 4.88 -10.94
CA ASP A 154 -16.41 5.16 -11.05
C ASP A 154 -17.23 4.03 -11.71
N LYS A 155 -16.58 3.22 -12.57
CA LYS A 155 -17.22 2.10 -13.27
C LYS A 155 -17.11 0.76 -12.52
N GLY A 156 -16.61 0.75 -11.29
CA GLY A 156 -16.38 -0.45 -10.49
C GLY A 156 -15.14 -1.26 -10.90
N TYR A 157 -14.26 -0.66 -11.69
CA TYR A 157 -12.95 -1.21 -12.07
C TYR A 157 -11.94 -0.07 -12.25
N LEU A 158 -10.65 -0.41 -12.23
CA LEU A 158 -9.56 0.51 -12.49
C LEU A 158 -9.56 1.05 -13.93
N ASP A 159 -9.78 2.35 -14.07
CA ASP A 159 -9.73 3.12 -15.31
C ASP A 159 -8.75 4.30 -15.16
N PHE A 160 -8.43 4.98 -16.27
CA PHE A 160 -7.48 6.08 -16.31
C PHE A 160 -8.04 7.25 -17.12
N ASP A 161 -7.61 8.47 -16.80
CA ASP A 161 -7.95 9.68 -17.56
C ASP A 161 -7.20 9.78 -18.91
N ASP A 162 -6.09 9.07 -19.05
CA ASP A 162 -5.35 8.96 -20.31
C ASP A 162 -6.13 8.16 -21.36
N PRO A 163 -6.38 8.70 -22.56
CA PRO A 163 -7.21 8.04 -23.57
C PRO A 163 -6.70 6.68 -24.04
N GLU A 164 -5.39 6.45 -24.06
CA GLU A 164 -4.83 5.18 -24.53
C GLU A 164 -4.91 4.10 -23.44
N LEU A 165 -4.64 4.46 -22.18
CA LEU A 165 -4.85 3.54 -21.05
C LEU A 165 -6.33 3.23 -20.86
N HIS A 166 -7.19 4.24 -20.99
CA HIS A 166 -8.64 4.11 -20.96
C HIS A 166 -9.16 3.08 -21.99
N ALA A 167 -8.66 3.18 -23.22
CA ALA A 167 -9.05 2.26 -24.30
C ALA A 167 -8.68 0.79 -24.01
N LEU A 168 -7.71 0.53 -23.12
CA LEU A 168 -7.32 -0.80 -22.69
C LEU A 168 -8.03 -1.26 -21.40
N ALA A 169 -8.47 -0.34 -20.55
CA ALA A 169 -9.06 -0.66 -19.24
C ALA A 169 -10.37 -1.45 -19.36
N GLU A 170 -11.30 -1.03 -20.24
CA GLU A 170 -12.58 -1.73 -20.42
C GLU A 170 -12.41 -3.15 -20.99
N PRO A 171 -11.61 -3.38 -22.06
CA PRO A 171 -11.31 -4.74 -22.53
C PRO A 171 -10.63 -5.60 -21.45
N LEU A 172 -9.67 -5.06 -20.70
CA LEU A 172 -9.01 -5.78 -19.61
C LEU A 172 -10.03 -6.19 -18.54
N SER A 173 -10.98 -5.32 -18.21
CA SER A 173 -12.06 -5.62 -17.27
C SER A 173 -12.98 -6.76 -17.76
N LYS A 174 -13.33 -6.77 -19.05
CA LYS A 174 -14.12 -7.85 -19.66
C LYS A 174 -13.41 -9.21 -19.60
N LEU A 175 -12.07 -9.23 -19.64
CA LEU A 175 -11.27 -10.44 -19.48
C LEU A 175 -11.06 -10.83 -18.01
N ALA A 176 -10.85 -9.86 -17.12
CA ALA A 176 -10.59 -10.11 -15.71
C ALA A 176 -11.80 -10.70 -14.98
N ARG A 177 -13.00 -10.19 -15.27
CA ARG A 177 -14.26 -10.61 -14.62
C ARG A 177 -14.54 -12.13 -14.66
N PRO A 178 -14.57 -12.80 -15.83
CA PRO A 178 -14.78 -14.25 -15.87
C PRO A 178 -13.61 -15.04 -15.26
N ASN A 179 -12.44 -14.41 -15.06
CA ASN A 179 -11.26 -15.02 -14.47
C ASN A 179 -11.09 -14.70 -12.97
N SER A 180 -12.04 -14.02 -12.30
CA SER A 180 -11.97 -13.68 -10.87
C SER A 180 -11.59 -14.87 -9.98
N GLN A 181 -12.23 -16.03 -10.18
CA GLN A 181 -11.92 -17.22 -9.38
C GLN A 181 -10.51 -17.75 -9.65
N ASN A 182 -10.03 -17.70 -10.90
CA ASN A 182 -8.66 -18.09 -11.22
C ASN A 182 -7.65 -17.17 -10.52
N LEU A 183 -7.92 -15.86 -10.47
CA LEU A 183 -7.07 -14.90 -9.76
C LEU A 183 -7.08 -15.15 -8.24
N LEU A 184 -8.25 -15.41 -7.64
CA LEU A 184 -8.35 -15.78 -6.21
C LEU A 184 -7.57 -17.06 -5.90
N ASP A 185 -7.67 -18.09 -6.74
CA ASP A 185 -6.93 -19.34 -6.59
C ASP A 185 -5.41 -19.11 -6.67
N VAL A 186 -4.95 -18.22 -7.55
CA VAL A 186 -3.53 -17.84 -7.64
C VAL A 186 -3.08 -17.16 -6.35
N ILE A 187 -3.84 -16.19 -5.83
CA ILE A 187 -3.51 -15.50 -4.58
C ILE A 187 -3.50 -16.51 -3.42
N GLU A 188 -4.48 -17.41 -3.34
CA GLU A 188 -4.54 -18.35 -2.22
C GLU A 188 -3.40 -19.35 -2.23
N TYR A 189 -3.11 -19.96 -3.39
CA TYR A 189 -2.33 -21.20 -3.47
C TYR A 189 -0.94 -21.06 -4.11
N SER A 190 -0.64 -19.97 -4.82
CA SER A 190 0.67 -19.81 -5.44
C SER A 190 1.76 -19.58 -4.40
N ASN A 191 2.86 -20.34 -4.47
CA ASN A 191 4.06 -20.05 -3.69
C ASN A 191 4.88 -18.88 -4.25
N ASP A 192 4.64 -18.52 -5.51
CA ASP A 192 5.27 -17.36 -6.16
C ASP A 192 4.55 -16.08 -5.73
N ALA A 193 5.26 -15.25 -4.96
CA ALA A 193 4.73 -14.02 -4.40
C ALA A 193 4.50 -12.92 -5.45
N GLU A 194 5.29 -12.90 -6.52
CA GLU A 194 5.11 -11.95 -7.63
C GLU A 194 3.85 -12.31 -8.41
N LEU A 195 3.63 -13.61 -8.64
CA LEU A 195 2.41 -14.09 -9.28
C LEU A 195 1.16 -13.80 -8.43
N ARG A 196 1.26 -13.93 -7.09
CA ARG A 196 0.18 -13.53 -6.17
C ARG A 196 -0.12 -12.03 -6.25
N ALA A 197 0.91 -11.19 -6.29
CA ALA A 197 0.75 -9.73 -6.33
C ALA A 197 0.11 -9.31 -7.65
N LEU A 198 0.58 -9.87 -8.76
CA LEU A 198 -0.01 -9.64 -10.08
C LEU A 198 -1.49 -10.07 -10.13
N ALA A 199 -1.83 -11.23 -9.56
CA ALA A 199 -3.22 -11.68 -9.50
C ALA A 199 -4.09 -10.75 -8.65
N ALA A 200 -3.59 -10.28 -7.49
CA ALA A 200 -4.27 -9.30 -6.65
C ALA A 200 -4.48 -7.97 -7.37
N ARG A 201 -3.52 -7.52 -8.18
CA ARG A 201 -3.66 -6.31 -9.00
C ARG A 201 -4.73 -6.47 -10.07
N LEU A 202 -4.73 -7.60 -10.76
CA LEU A 202 -5.72 -7.91 -11.81
C LEU A 202 -7.15 -7.94 -11.29
N LEU A 203 -7.36 -8.26 -10.00
CA LEU A 203 -8.69 -8.19 -9.38
C LEU A 203 -9.27 -6.77 -9.34
N SER A 204 -8.45 -5.71 -9.44
CA SER A 204 -8.96 -4.33 -9.56
C SER A 204 -9.73 -4.08 -10.87
N TRP A 205 -9.59 -4.97 -11.87
CA TRP A 205 -10.38 -4.91 -13.11
C TRP A 205 -11.58 -5.86 -13.13
N SER A 206 -11.73 -6.73 -12.14
CA SER A 206 -12.65 -7.87 -12.28
C SER A 206 -14.13 -7.53 -12.08
N GLN A 207 -14.48 -6.36 -11.53
CA GLN A 207 -15.87 -5.93 -11.28
C GLN A 207 -16.70 -6.99 -10.53
N SER A 208 -16.09 -7.72 -9.62
CA SER A 208 -16.73 -8.85 -8.93
C SER A 208 -16.83 -8.58 -7.42
N PRO A 209 -17.74 -7.70 -6.96
CA PRO A 209 -17.89 -7.40 -5.52
C PRO A 209 -18.24 -8.64 -4.67
N GLU A 210 -18.78 -9.70 -5.28
CA GLU A 210 -19.01 -10.99 -4.64
C GLU A 210 -17.74 -11.65 -4.06
N ILE A 211 -16.55 -11.29 -4.54
CA ILE A 211 -15.28 -11.83 -4.03
C ILE A 211 -14.84 -11.20 -2.72
N VAL A 212 -15.42 -10.07 -2.31
CA VAL A 212 -14.97 -9.31 -1.13
C VAL A 212 -14.98 -10.18 0.11
N GLN A 213 -16.06 -10.93 0.34
CA GLN A 213 -16.18 -11.83 1.48
C GLN A 213 -15.07 -12.90 1.46
N TYR A 214 -14.74 -13.43 0.27
CA TYR A 214 -13.67 -14.40 0.09
C TYR A 214 -12.29 -13.82 0.44
N ILE A 215 -11.98 -12.62 -0.07
CA ILE A 215 -10.72 -11.92 0.21
C ILE A 215 -10.53 -11.72 1.72
N ILE A 216 -11.59 -11.33 2.42
CA ILE A 216 -11.56 -11.09 3.87
C ILE A 216 -11.42 -12.39 4.64
N ASP A 217 -12.24 -13.41 4.35
CA ASP A 217 -12.23 -14.68 5.09
C ASP A 217 -10.94 -15.48 4.88
N ARG A 218 -10.24 -15.27 3.76
CA ARG A 218 -8.91 -15.85 3.49
C ARG A 218 -7.75 -14.98 3.97
N GLU A 219 -8.04 -13.87 4.62
CA GLU A 219 -7.07 -12.93 5.19
C GLU A 219 -6.02 -12.47 4.17
N PHE A 220 -6.40 -12.20 2.92
CA PHE A 220 -5.45 -11.80 1.87
C PHE A 220 -4.73 -10.47 2.18
N LEU A 221 -5.33 -9.59 2.99
CA LEU A 221 -4.64 -8.40 3.54
C LEU A 221 -3.52 -8.73 4.53
N ASN A 222 -3.41 -9.97 4.97
CA ASN A 222 -2.33 -10.47 5.82
C ASN A 222 -1.38 -11.39 5.03
N ASP A 223 -1.30 -11.27 3.70
CA ASP A 223 -0.30 -12.02 2.92
C ASP A 223 1.13 -11.75 3.44
N PRO A 224 2.01 -12.77 3.52
CA PRO A 224 3.40 -12.55 3.91
C PRO A 224 4.17 -11.59 3.00
N ASN A 225 3.73 -11.42 1.74
CA ASN A 225 4.32 -10.48 0.79
C ASN A 225 3.61 -9.12 0.81
N ALA A 226 4.39 -8.05 0.97
CA ALA A 226 3.87 -6.68 1.07
C ALA A 226 3.21 -6.17 -0.23
N PHE A 227 3.68 -6.58 -1.42
CA PHE A 227 3.05 -6.19 -2.67
C PHE A 227 1.67 -6.83 -2.83
N VAL A 228 1.51 -8.08 -2.40
CA VAL A 228 0.18 -8.73 -2.37
C VAL A 228 -0.75 -7.96 -1.45
N ARG A 229 -0.33 -7.63 -0.22
CA ARG A 229 -1.17 -6.83 0.71
C ARG A 229 -1.57 -5.49 0.12
N ASN A 230 -0.63 -4.80 -0.53
CA ASN A 230 -0.87 -3.52 -1.20
C ASN A 230 -1.90 -3.63 -2.33
N ASP A 231 -1.76 -4.61 -3.23
CA ASP A 231 -2.66 -4.80 -4.37
C ASP A 231 -4.05 -5.33 -3.94
N VAL A 232 -4.10 -6.16 -2.90
CA VAL A 232 -5.37 -6.58 -2.26
C VAL A 232 -6.05 -5.40 -1.59
N ALA A 233 -5.32 -4.58 -0.83
CA ALA A 233 -5.86 -3.38 -0.17
C ALA A 233 -6.51 -2.43 -1.16
N ARG A 234 -5.84 -2.21 -2.30
CA ARG A 234 -6.38 -1.41 -3.39
C ARG A 234 -7.71 -1.96 -3.90
N THR A 235 -7.72 -3.24 -4.31
CA THR A 235 -8.91 -3.93 -4.82
C THR A 235 -10.06 -3.88 -3.82
N LEU A 236 -9.78 -4.20 -2.55
CA LEU A 236 -10.78 -4.26 -1.49
C LEU A 236 -11.36 -2.88 -1.19
N SER A 237 -10.53 -1.82 -1.15
CA SER A 237 -10.97 -0.44 -0.93
C SER A 237 -12.01 -0.02 -1.98
N ILE A 238 -11.74 -0.27 -3.26
CA ILE A 238 -12.62 0.10 -4.37
C ILE A 238 -14.00 -0.55 -4.20
N TYR A 239 -14.03 -1.84 -3.87
CA TYR A 239 -15.30 -2.56 -3.72
C TYR A 239 -16.08 -2.16 -2.48
N LEU A 240 -15.40 -1.93 -1.35
CA LEU A 240 -16.05 -1.50 -0.11
C LEU A 240 -16.56 -0.06 -0.21
N GLU A 241 -15.81 0.83 -0.87
CA GLU A 241 -16.23 2.22 -1.12
C GLU A 241 -17.58 2.28 -1.86
N HIS A 242 -17.79 1.41 -2.85
CA HIS A 242 -18.99 1.39 -3.69
C HIS A 242 -20.07 0.40 -3.23
N MET A 243 -19.92 -0.18 -2.03
CA MET A 243 -20.86 -1.18 -1.51
C MET A 243 -22.17 -0.53 -1.03
N ALA A 244 -23.18 -0.47 -1.90
CA ALA A 244 -24.50 0.08 -1.52
C ALA A 244 -25.19 -0.76 -0.44
N GLY A 245 -25.84 -0.13 0.55
CA GLY A 245 -26.29 -0.75 1.81
C GLY A 245 -27.27 -1.94 1.74
N GLY A 246 -27.50 -2.52 2.93
CA GLY A 246 -28.36 -3.67 3.20
C GLY A 246 -27.68 -4.65 4.14
N ALA A 247 -28.44 -5.34 5.00
CA ALA A 247 -27.89 -6.06 6.16
C ALA A 247 -26.69 -6.99 5.86
N LEU A 248 -26.73 -7.76 4.77
CA LEU A 248 -25.61 -8.63 4.40
C LEU A 248 -24.36 -7.83 4.02
N LYS A 249 -24.54 -6.74 3.28
CA LYS A 249 -23.45 -5.88 2.82
C LYS A 249 -22.87 -5.05 3.97
N ASP A 250 -23.70 -4.65 4.93
CA ASP A 250 -23.25 -3.96 6.13
C ASP A 250 -22.30 -4.86 6.95
N ILE A 251 -22.59 -6.17 7.04
CA ILE A 251 -21.70 -7.16 7.66
C ILE A 251 -20.37 -7.27 6.90
N VAL A 252 -20.41 -7.34 5.57
CA VAL A 252 -19.19 -7.41 4.75
C VAL A 252 -18.36 -6.14 4.90
N LEU A 253 -19.02 -4.97 4.91
CA LEU A 253 -18.39 -3.68 5.13
C LEU A 253 -17.70 -3.62 6.50
N GLU A 254 -18.39 -4.03 7.56
CA GLU A 254 -17.81 -4.08 8.91
C GLU A 254 -16.57 -4.98 8.96
N LYS A 255 -16.66 -6.19 8.40
CA LYS A 255 -15.51 -7.11 8.31
C LYS A 255 -14.36 -6.50 7.52
N GLY A 256 -14.65 -5.81 6.42
CA GLY A 256 -13.66 -5.14 5.57
C GLY A 256 -12.96 -3.98 6.29
N VAL A 257 -13.72 -3.14 6.98
CA VAL A 257 -13.19 -2.07 7.84
C VAL A 257 -12.28 -2.64 8.93
N ASN A 258 -12.71 -3.73 9.59
CA ASN A 258 -11.90 -4.41 10.60
C ASN A 258 -10.60 -4.98 10.02
N ALA A 259 -10.63 -5.48 8.78
CA ALA A 259 -9.41 -5.95 8.11
C ALA A 259 -8.43 -4.80 7.83
N PHE A 260 -8.92 -3.63 7.41
CA PHE A 260 -8.08 -2.44 7.29
C PHE A 260 -7.58 -1.92 8.64
N CYS A 261 -8.37 -1.99 9.72
CA CYS A 261 -7.89 -1.67 11.07
C CYS A 261 -6.70 -2.55 11.49
N LYS A 262 -6.75 -3.84 11.19
CA LYS A 262 -5.63 -4.76 11.42
C LYS A 262 -4.42 -4.40 10.56
N GLN A 263 -4.62 -4.09 9.27
CA GLN A 263 -3.53 -3.69 8.38
C GLN A 263 -2.87 -2.37 8.84
N ALA A 264 -3.65 -1.39 9.30
CA ALA A 264 -3.12 -0.15 9.88
C ALA A 264 -2.28 -0.39 11.13
N ALA A 265 -2.51 -1.48 11.87
CA ALA A 265 -1.71 -1.84 13.04
C ALA A 265 -0.39 -2.53 12.67
N LEU A 266 -0.17 -2.90 11.41
CA LEU A 266 1.10 -3.49 10.98
C LEU A 266 2.24 -2.47 11.12
N PRO A 267 3.45 -2.92 11.49
CA PRO A 267 4.62 -2.06 11.61
C PRO A 267 5.26 -1.81 10.24
N SER A 268 4.47 -1.36 9.26
CA SER A 268 4.95 -1.02 7.93
C SER A 268 4.32 0.27 7.42
N HIS A 269 5.13 1.14 6.81
CA HIS A 269 4.65 2.41 6.30
C HIS A 269 3.65 2.17 5.17
N ALA A 270 3.99 1.27 4.23
CA ALA A 270 3.16 0.98 3.07
C ALA A 270 1.78 0.44 3.50
N ASP A 271 1.75 -0.50 4.46
CA ASP A 271 0.50 -1.06 4.98
C ASP A 271 -0.35 0.00 5.70
N ARG A 272 0.27 0.81 6.58
CA ARG A 272 -0.40 1.92 7.28
C ARG A 272 -0.99 2.92 6.31
N ASN A 273 -0.18 3.39 5.36
CA ASN A 273 -0.59 4.34 4.34
C ASN A 273 -1.82 3.82 3.58
N LYS A 274 -1.74 2.59 3.03
CA LYS A 274 -2.87 2.02 2.28
C LYS A 274 -4.11 1.85 3.14
N ALA A 275 -3.98 1.28 4.33
CA ALA A 275 -5.12 1.07 5.20
C ALA A 275 -5.81 2.39 5.58
N LEU A 276 -5.06 3.43 5.94
CA LEU A 276 -5.62 4.73 6.33
C LEU A 276 -6.36 5.41 5.18
N TYR A 277 -5.78 5.41 3.97
CA TYR A 277 -6.47 5.97 2.80
C TYR A 277 -7.71 5.17 2.42
N SER A 278 -7.65 3.83 2.49
CA SER A 278 -8.81 2.98 2.26
C SER A 278 -9.93 3.26 3.27
N LEU A 279 -9.60 3.37 4.56
CA LEU A 279 -10.57 3.72 5.60
C LEU A 279 -11.21 5.09 5.34
N ASN A 280 -10.43 6.10 4.97
CA ASN A 280 -10.96 7.43 4.68
C ASN A 280 -11.88 7.44 3.45
N ALA A 281 -11.50 6.73 2.38
CA ALA A 281 -12.32 6.57 1.18
C ALA A 281 -13.64 5.86 1.48
N ILE A 282 -13.59 4.76 2.25
CA ILE A 282 -14.77 4.00 2.67
C ILE A 282 -15.72 4.89 3.48
N VAL A 283 -15.23 5.63 4.48
CA VAL A 283 -16.06 6.53 5.31
C VAL A 283 -16.71 7.62 4.46
N SER A 284 -15.99 8.16 3.48
CA SER A 284 -16.48 9.23 2.61
C SER A 284 -17.73 8.81 1.81
N LYS A 285 -17.85 7.53 1.45
CA LYS A 285 -19.04 6.99 0.76
C LYS A 285 -20.01 6.24 1.67
N ASN A 286 -19.53 5.73 2.80
CA ASN A 286 -20.30 4.95 3.77
C ASN A 286 -20.08 5.51 5.19
N PRO A 287 -20.73 6.64 5.55
CA PRO A 287 -20.47 7.33 6.81
C PRO A 287 -20.66 6.45 8.06
N ASN A 288 -21.56 5.47 8.03
CA ASN A 288 -21.79 4.52 9.13
C ASN A 288 -20.56 3.67 9.47
N ALA A 289 -19.61 3.50 8.54
CA ALA A 289 -18.35 2.81 8.79
C ALA A 289 -17.53 3.49 9.89
N ILE A 290 -17.75 4.78 10.15
CA ILE A 290 -17.03 5.53 11.18
C ILE A 290 -17.22 4.93 12.58
N ASN A 291 -18.38 4.33 12.86
CA ASN A 291 -18.67 3.69 14.14
C ASN A 291 -17.85 2.40 14.32
N VAL A 292 -17.66 1.64 13.23
CA VAL A 292 -16.83 0.43 13.24
C VAL A 292 -15.37 0.81 13.47
N ILE A 293 -14.90 1.90 12.84
CA ILE A 293 -13.55 2.44 13.05
C ILE A 293 -13.37 2.89 14.50
N ASP A 294 -14.32 3.64 15.07
CA ASP A 294 -14.26 4.06 16.47
C ASP A 294 -14.13 2.87 17.44
N GLN A 295 -14.81 1.77 17.16
CA GLN A 295 -14.76 0.59 18.01
C GLN A 295 -13.47 -0.24 17.87
N ASN A 296 -12.86 -0.27 16.67
CA ASN A 296 -11.81 -1.26 16.34
C ASN A 296 -10.44 -0.65 16.01
N CYS A 297 -10.38 0.63 15.67
CA CYS A 297 -9.16 1.29 15.16
C CYS A 297 -8.59 2.36 16.11
N MET A 298 -9.33 2.80 17.14
CA MET A 298 -8.99 4.03 17.89
C MET A 298 -7.58 4.05 18.50
N ALA A 299 -7.15 2.97 19.13
CA ALA A 299 -5.81 2.91 19.72
C ALA A 299 -4.72 3.09 18.65
N THR A 300 -4.85 2.36 17.53
CA THR A 300 -3.93 2.44 16.39
C THR A 300 -3.93 3.81 15.74
N LEU A 301 -5.10 4.42 15.55
CA LEU A 301 -5.23 5.76 14.95
C LEU A 301 -4.57 6.83 15.83
N ASN A 302 -4.80 6.78 17.15
CA ASN A 302 -4.15 7.70 18.08
C ASN A 302 -2.62 7.52 18.07
N GLU A 303 -2.12 6.28 18.12
CA GLU A 303 -0.68 6.00 18.01
C GLU A 303 -0.10 6.61 16.73
N ILE A 304 -0.70 6.35 15.56
CA ILE A 304 -0.20 6.86 14.28
C ILE A 304 -0.26 8.39 14.22
N ALA A 305 -1.36 8.99 14.69
CA ALA A 305 -1.53 10.44 14.71
C ALA A 305 -0.48 11.14 15.59
N GLU A 306 -0.09 10.52 16.70
CA GLU A 306 0.91 11.05 17.63
C GLU A 306 2.34 10.82 17.16
N THR A 307 2.62 9.65 16.58
CA THR A 307 4.02 9.18 16.36
C THR A 307 4.53 9.36 14.94
N SER A 308 3.64 9.40 13.94
CA SER A 308 4.04 9.50 12.54
C SER A 308 4.40 10.94 12.18
N ILE A 309 5.57 11.12 11.55
CA ILE A 309 6.02 12.43 11.06
C ILE A 309 5.44 12.77 9.68
N LEU A 310 4.70 11.82 9.08
CA LEU A 310 4.32 11.89 7.68
C LEU A 310 2.86 12.31 7.50
N PRO A 311 2.55 13.30 6.66
CA PRO A 311 1.16 13.71 6.44
C PRO A 311 0.29 12.62 5.81
N ASN A 312 0.88 11.74 5.00
CA ASN A 312 0.18 10.63 4.33
C ASN A 312 -0.11 9.43 5.26
N ALA A 313 0.27 9.51 6.54
CA ALA A 313 -0.09 8.54 7.58
C ALA A 313 -0.63 9.27 8.82
N GLY A 314 0.21 10.01 9.55
CA GLY A 314 -0.19 10.79 10.72
C GLY A 314 -1.24 11.87 10.42
N GLY A 315 -1.17 12.51 9.24
CA GLY A 315 -2.18 13.49 8.82
C GLY A 315 -3.55 12.86 8.54
N ILE A 316 -3.58 11.75 7.80
CA ILE A 316 -4.82 11.00 7.51
C ILE A 316 -5.42 10.40 8.78
N ALA A 317 -4.59 9.87 9.69
CA ALA A 317 -5.07 9.37 10.98
C ALA A 317 -5.78 10.47 11.80
N LYS A 318 -5.22 11.70 11.82
CA LYS A 318 -5.86 12.87 12.47
C LYS A 318 -7.18 13.26 11.80
N GLU A 319 -7.25 13.17 10.48
CA GLU A 319 -8.48 13.44 9.73
C GLU A 319 -9.59 12.45 10.09
N ILE A 320 -9.28 11.15 10.14
CA ILE A 320 -10.23 10.11 10.55
C ILE A 320 -10.69 10.34 11.99
N LEU A 321 -9.77 10.60 12.92
CA LEU A 321 -10.11 10.89 14.33
C LEU A 321 -11.04 12.10 14.46
N LYS A 322 -10.76 13.18 13.72
CA LYS A 322 -11.64 14.36 13.68
C LYS A 322 -13.04 14.01 13.18
N ASN A 323 -13.15 13.16 12.14
CA ASN A 323 -14.44 12.71 11.63
C ASN A 323 -15.20 11.87 12.67
N ILE A 324 -14.52 11.06 13.49
CA ILE A 324 -15.13 10.33 14.60
C ILE A 324 -15.71 11.31 15.63
N ASP A 325 -14.95 12.32 16.05
CA ASP A 325 -15.39 13.29 17.05
C ASP A 325 -16.62 14.09 16.60
N ILE A 326 -16.65 14.50 15.32
CA ILE A 326 -17.81 15.21 14.74
C ILE A 326 -19.08 14.35 14.79
N ASN A 327 -18.97 13.03 14.59
CA ASN A 327 -20.13 12.13 14.61
C ASN A 327 -20.60 11.78 16.04
N LYS A 328 -19.82 12.11 17.07
CA LYS A 328 -20.20 11.94 18.49
C LYS A 328 -20.89 13.17 19.09
N ALA A 329 -20.73 14.34 18.47
CA ALA A 329 -21.27 15.63 18.93
C ALA A 329 -22.73 15.84 18.52
#